data_AF-A0A2H0S8L5-F1
#
_entry.id   AF-A0A2H0S8L5-F1
#
_cell.length_a   1.000
_cell.length_b   1.000
_cell.length_c   1.000
_cell.angle_alpha   90.00
_cell.angle_beta   90.00
_cell.angle_gamma   90.00
#
_symmetry.space_group_name_H-M   'P 1'
#
loop_
_entity.id
_entity.type
_entity.pdbx_description
1 polymer ?
#
loop_
_entity_poly.entity_id
_entity_poly.type
_entity_poly.pdbx_seq_one_letter_code
_entity_poly.pdbx_strand_id
1 'polypeptide(L)'
;MTPDLIIQFGPRSILSLIGIITLIIGVWYVDRTWDEKGSVAYKRTKENGKDLEKELDRAFPFPILFILGWVIFAISYLFPTSGGTTPDFSPMNIGVIVFALILAIVASVPMGDAVRYRKKKKKMKLSMAFVLSWVGLTITSGLATNIGITTFILGGIGAVSIIASMKILWKYRKMGDSWEKYGKPNPNPIVYNMGGPLFILGWFLFWVGMSSTTGTIDSGLPIYFNARTALAFFAGLGMVPIVMMIDYAHDEGGKYVGLGTSGAHFGRLFESIVPFFTLWTLFGLASFIAIDNTFVVPDTRRWLLLATSMLQAITAGGLIQTAVYKGSMKWKMRFSMIFVLIFFALAYNIGYNGGITRYLAFIGVPLIILGQITVFKDRKRGDYWMNTKKSNPNPIVYSVGEPLFTTGWILLSLAMSQPML
;
A
#
# COMPACT_ATOMS: atom_id res chain seq x y z
N MET A 1 -29.06 7.09 -6.24
CA MET A 1 -28.31 8.07 -5.43
C MET A 1 -27.09 8.52 -6.23
N THR A 2 -26.84 9.83 -6.31
CA THR A 2 -25.64 10.38 -6.94
C THR A 2 -24.42 10.10 -6.06
N PRO A 3 -23.26 9.75 -6.64
CA PRO A 3 -22.04 9.58 -5.87
C PRO A 3 -21.56 10.93 -5.31
N ASP A 4 -20.89 10.89 -4.16
CA ASP A 4 -20.30 12.08 -3.54
C ASP A 4 -19.10 12.60 -4.33
N LEU A 5 -18.30 11.67 -4.86
CA LEU A 5 -17.17 11.96 -5.75
C LEU A 5 -17.18 11.02 -6.95
N ILE A 6 -16.71 11.52 -8.09
CA ILE A 6 -16.46 10.74 -9.30
C ILE A 6 -15.04 11.00 -9.74
N ILE A 7 -14.28 9.94 -10.02
CA ILE A 7 -13.03 10.05 -10.78
C ILE A 7 -13.36 9.73 -12.23
N GLN A 8 -13.46 10.77 -13.07
CA GLN A 8 -13.71 10.59 -14.49
C GLN A 8 -12.47 10.05 -15.19
N PHE A 9 -12.63 9.10 -16.10
CA PHE A 9 -11.53 8.49 -16.87
C PHE A 9 -11.08 9.35 -18.05
N GLY A 10 -10.65 10.58 -17.77
CA GLY A 10 -9.99 11.45 -18.74
C GLY A 10 -8.47 11.52 -18.56
N PRO A 11 -7.78 12.37 -19.36
CA PRO A 11 -6.32 12.50 -19.33
C PRO A 11 -5.78 12.77 -17.93
N ARG A 12 -6.49 13.62 -17.17
CA ARG A 12 -6.17 13.98 -15.79
C ARG A 12 -5.96 12.78 -14.88
N SER A 13 -6.96 11.91 -14.75
CA SER A 13 -6.92 10.78 -13.81
C SER A 13 -6.03 9.65 -14.30
N ILE A 14 -5.96 9.43 -15.62
CA ILE A 14 -5.14 8.40 -16.26
C ILE A 14 -3.66 8.76 -16.12
N LEU A 15 -3.26 9.97 -16.52
CA LEU A 15 -1.87 10.41 -16.44
C LEU A 15 -1.41 10.52 -14.98
N SER A 16 -2.26 11.01 -14.08
CA SER A 16 -1.89 11.05 -12.65
C SER A 16 -1.65 9.64 -12.10
N LEU A 17 -2.49 8.67 -12.45
CA LEU A 17 -2.31 7.28 -12.03
C LEU A 17 -1.06 6.64 -12.63
N ILE A 18 -0.80 6.82 -13.94
CA ILE A 18 0.43 6.36 -14.59
C ILE A 18 1.65 6.99 -13.93
N GLY A 19 1.62 8.30 -13.68
CA GLY A 19 2.67 9.04 -13.00
C GLY A 19 2.96 8.48 -11.61
N ILE A 20 1.91 8.25 -10.81
CA ILE A 20 2.00 7.64 -9.47
C ILE A 20 2.60 6.24 -9.54
N ILE A 21 2.10 5.36 -10.42
CA ILE A 21 2.63 3.99 -10.54
C ILE A 21 4.11 4.02 -10.94
N THR A 22 4.47 4.85 -11.92
CA THR A 22 5.85 5.02 -12.39
C THR A 22 6.77 5.51 -11.27
N LEU A 23 6.29 6.49 -10.48
CA LEU A 23 7.00 7.00 -9.32
C LEU A 23 7.18 5.93 -8.24
N ILE A 24 6.13 5.18 -7.89
CA ILE A 24 6.19 4.13 -6.86
C ILE A 24 7.22 3.10 -7.27
N ILE A 25 7.16 2.61 -8.52
CA ILE A 25 8.14 1.66 -9.07
C ILE A 25 9.55 2.23 -8.98
N GLY A 26 9.73 3.51 -9.33
CA GLY A 26 11.01 4.20 -9.24
C GLY A 26 11.60 4.22 -7.83
N VAL A 27 10.84 4.70 -6.83
CA VAL A 27 11.29 4.72 -5.42
C VAL A 27 11.59 3.30 -4.94
N TRP A 28 10.67 2.36 -5.19
CA TRP A 28 10.79 0.99 -4.72
C TRP A 28 12.04 0.32 -5.30
N TYR A 29 12.33 0.55 -6.58
CA TYR A 29 13.52 0.04 -7.25
C TYR A 29 14.80 0.63 -6.66
N VAL A 30 14.89 1.97 -6.53
CA VAL A 30 16.09 2.62 -6.01
C VAL A 30 16.36 2.19 -4.58
N ASP A 31 15.34 2.23 -3.73
CA ASP A 31 15.49 1.88 -2.33
C ASP A 31 15.81 0.39 -2.14
N ARG A 32 15.12 -0.50 -2.83
CA ARG A 32 15.46 -1.93 -2.79
C ARG A 32 16.88 -2.20 -3.28
N THR A 33 17.29 -1.57 -4.38
CA THR A 33 18.64 -1.75 -4.92
C THR A 33 19.69 -1.25 -3.94
N TRP A 34 19.46 -0.09 -3.32
CA TRP A 34 20.33 0.45 -2.29
C TRP A 34 20.43 -0.50 -1.08
N ASP A 35 19.32 -1.05 -0.60
CA ASP A 35 19.31 -2.00 0.50
C ASP A 35 20.10 -3.27 0.20
N GLU A 36 19.82 -3.91 -0.95
CA GLU A 36 20.41 -5.20 -1.29
C GLU A 36 21.86 -5.05 -1.75
N LYS A 37 22.12 -4.18 -2.72
CA LYS A 37 23.47 -4.01 -3.26
C LYS A 37 24.37 -3.21 -2.32
N GLY A 38 23.84 -2.21 -1.62
CA GLY A 38 24.63 -1.39 -0.69
C GLY A 38 25.08 -2.18 0.54
N SER A 39 24.21 -3.04 1.09
CA SER A 39 24.60 -3.90 2.21
C SER A 39 25.63 -4.97 1.81
N VAL A 40 25.53 -5.51 0.58
CA VAL A 40 26.53 -6.44 0.02
C VAL A 40 27.85 -5.72 -0.25
N ALA A 41 27.82 -4.51 -0.82
CA ALA A 41 29.00 -3.69 -1.03
C ALA A 41 29.77 -3.46 0.29
N TYR A 42 29.05 -3.09 1.36
CA TYR A 42 29.63 -2.94 2.69
C TYR A 42 30.30 -4.22 3.23
N LYS A 43 29.69 -5.40 3.02
CA LYS A 43 30.30 -6.68 3.43
C LYS A 43 31.58 -6.96 2.65
N ARG A 44 31.54 -6.81 1.32
CA ARG A 44 32.69 -7.06 0.44
C ARG A 44 33.88 -6.17 0.74
N THR A 45 33.65 -4.90 1.07
CA THR A 45 34.73 -3.96 1.39
C THR A 45 35.35 -4.28 2.75
N LYS A 46 34.54 -4.67 3.72
CA LYS A 46 35.01 -5.15 5.03
C LYS A 46 35.87 -6.42 4.90
N GLU A 47 35.53 -7.32 3.99
CA GLU A 47 36.24 -8.59 3.78
C GLU A 47 37.48 -8.45 2.89
N ASN A 48 37.43 -7.61 1.84
CA ASN A 48 38.45 -7.58 0.79
C ASN A 48 39.22 -6.25 0.69
N GLY A 49 39.01 -5.31 1.61
CA GLY A 49 39.71 -4.02 1.61
C GLY A 49 39.43 -3.12 0.41
N LYS A 50 38.35 -3.36 -0.35
CA LYS A 50 37.95 -2.53 -1.50
C LYS A 50 37.51 -1.14 -1.07
N ASP A 51 37.68 -0.18 -1.97
CA ASP A 51 37.16 1.18 -1.80
C ASP A 51 35.63 1.15 -1.65
N LEU A 52 35.17 1.47 -0.44
CA LEU A 52 33.77 1.47 -0.07
C LEU A 52 32.98 2.51 -0.86
N GLU A 53 33.54 3.69 -1.11
CA GLU A 53 32.81 4.78 -1.75
C GLU A 53 32.42 4.40 -3.18
N LYS A 54 33.39 3.88 -3.94
CA LYS A 54 33.19 3.40 -5.31
C LYS A 54 32.18 2.25 -5.42
N GLU A 55 32.18 1.33 -4.46
CA GLU A 55 31.21 0.22 -4.43
C GLU A 55 29.80 0.70 -4.06
N LEU A 56 29.67 1.67 -3.16
CA LEU A 56 28.38 2.28 -2.79
C LEU A 56 27.79 3.10 -3.94
N ASP A 57 28.63 3.82 -4.70
CA ASP A 57 28.18 4.59 -5.87
C ASP A 57 27.60 3.69 -6.95
N ARG A 58 28.18 2.50 -7.16
CA ARG A 58 27.63 1.48 -8.07
C ARG A 58 26.34 0.84 -7.55
N ALA A 59 26.16 0.81 -6.24
CA ALA A 59 24.99 0.24 -5.59
C ALA A 59 23.79 1.20 -5.53
N PHE A 60 24.00 2.51 -5.73
CA PHE A 60 22.94 3.52 -5.68
C PHE A 60 22.50 3.93 -7.10
N PRO A 61 21.40 3.37 -7.63
CA PRO A 61 20.97 3.68 -9.00
C PRO A 61 20.43 5.11 -9.12
N PHE A 62 20.54 5.68 -10.31
CA PHE A 62 19.91 6.97 -10.62
C PHE A 62 18.38 6.81 -10.68
N PRO A 63 17.60 7.70 -10.03
CA PRO A 63 16.15 7.55 -9.87
C PRO A 63 15.34 8.03 -11.11
N ILE A 64 15.61 7.48 -12.31
CA ILE A 64 14.98 7.94 -13.57
C ILE A 64 13.45 7.82 -13.51
N LEU A 65 12.94 6.64 -13.18
CA LEU A 65 11.49 6.40 -13.13
C LEU A 65 10.79 7.25 -12.08
N PHE A 66 11.46 7.55 -10.96
CA PHE A 66 10.91 8.43 -9.94
C PHE A 66 10.70 9.85 -10.47
N ILE A 67 11.71 10.41 -11.15
CA ILE A 67 11.63 11.75 -11.76
C ILE A 67 10.58 11.75 -12.88
N LEU A 68 10.60 10.74 -13.75
CA LEU A 68 9.64 10.61 -14.84
C LEU A 68 8.20 10.52 -14.32
N GLY A 69 7.96 9.75 -13.26
CA GLY A 69 6.65 9.62 -12.62
C GLY A 69 6.11 10.97 -12.13
N TRP A 70 6.95 11.77 -11.46
CA TRP A 70 6.58 13.13 -11.06
C TRP A 70 6.31 14.07 -12.24
N VAL A 71 7.08 13.96 -13.33
CA VAL A 71 6.85 14.77 -14.55
C VAL A 71 5.51 14.41 -15.19
N ILE A 72 5.21 13.12 -15.37
CA ILE A 72 3.92 12.65 -15.89
C ILE A 72 2.77 13.11 -14.98
N PHE A 73 2.96 12.99 -13.66
CA PHE A 73 2.00 13.46 -12.68
C PHE A 73 1.77 14.97 -12.76
N ALA A 74 2.83 15.77 -12.93
CA ALA A 74 2.72 17.21 -13.13
C ALA A 74 1.97 17.55 -14.43
N ILE A 75 2.29 16.87 -15.54
CA ILE A 75 1.59 17.04 -16.83
C ILE A 75 0.09 16.75 -16.70
N SER A 76 -0.31 15.82 -15.82
CA SER A 76 -1.74 15.56 -15.58
C SER A 76 -2.53 16.80 -15.11
N TYR A 77 -1.88 17.80 -14.50
CA TYR A 77 -2.49 19.08 -14.08
C TYR A 77 -2.74 20.05 -15.22
N LEU A 78 -2.28 19.74 -16.43
CA LEU A 78 -2.70 20.48 -17.60
C LEU A 78 -4.13 20.13 -18.02
N PHE A 79 -4.76 19.10 -17.46
CA PHE A 79 -6.10 18.64 -17.87
C PHE A 79 -7.12 18.78 -16.74
N PRO A 80 -8.39 19.10 -17.05
CA PRO A 80 -9.43 19.26 -16.05
C PRO A 80 -9.87 17.92 -15.42
N THR A 81 -10.44 17.97 -14.21
CA THR A 81 -11.01 16.79 -13.53
C THR A 81 -12.32 16.30 -14.15
N SER A 82 -12.96 17.11 -14.99
CA SER A 82 -14.18 16.80 -15.74
C SER A 82 -13.96 15.93 -16.99
N GLY A 83 -12.79 15.29 -17.11
CA GLY A 83 -12.50 14.35 -18.21
C GLY A 83 -12.13 15.00 -19.55
N GLY A 84 -12.27 16.33 -19.68
CA GLY A 84 -11.94 17.07 -20.90
C GLY A 84 -10.46 17.01 -21.27
N THR A 85 -10.17 17.29 -22.55
CA THR A 85 -8.81 17.30 -23.12
C THR A 85 -8.23 18.70 -23.32
N THR A 86 -9.04 19.74 -23.13
CA THR A 86 -8.60 21.14 -23.27
C THR A 86 -7.65 21.50 -22.13
N PRO A 87 -6.45 22.05 -22.43
CA PRO A 87 -5.53 22.44 -21.38
C PRO A 87 -6.09 23.50 -20.42
N ASP A 88 -5.90 23.32 -19.12
CA ASP A 88 -6.31 24.24 -18.05
C ASP A 88 -5.09 24.80 -17.32
N PHE A 89 -4.82 26.08 -17.55
CA PHE A 89 -3.70 26.84 -16.99
C PHE A 89 -4.08 27.67 -15.76
N SER A 90 -5.07 27.24 -14.98
CA SER A 90 -5.41 27.93 -13.73
C SER A 90 -4.18 28.11 -12.82
N PRO A 91 -4.09 29.21 -12.05
CA PRO A 91 -2.96 29.43 -11.13
C PRO A 91 -2.75 28.27 -10.14
N MET A 92 -3.83 27.59 -9.74
CA MET A 92 -3.77 26.44 -8.85
C MET A 92 -3.15 25.22 -9.53
N ASN A 93 -3.53 24.92 -10.78
CA ASN A 93 -2.89 23.85 -11.56
C ASN A 93 -1.39 24.10 -11.76
N ILE A 94 -1.01 25.34 -12.09
CA ILE A 94 0.39 25.73 -12.23
C ILE A 94 1.13 25.56 -10.89
N GLY A 95 0.53 26.01 -9.78
CA GLY A 95 1.09 25.82 -8.45
C GLY A 95 1.38 24.36 -8.13
N VAL A 96 0.47 23.45 -8.48
CA VAL A 96 0.70 22.02 -8.31
C VAL A 96 1.86 21.52 -9.17
N ILE A 97 1.91 21.89 -10.45
CA ILE A 97 3.01 21.51 -11.35
C ILE A 97 4.36 21.90 -10.73
N VAL A 98 4.46 23.12 -10.22
CA VAL A 98 5.66 23.61 -9.55
C VAL A 98 6.01 22.77 -8.31
N PHE A 99 5.08 22.53 -7.40
CA PHE A 99 5.35 21.73 -6.20
C PHE A 99 5.70 20.27 -6.51
N ALA A 100 5.07 19.67 -7.53
CA ALA A 100 5.39 18.32 -7.99
C ALA A 100 6.83 18.24 -8.52
N LEU A 101 7.28 19.23 -9.30
CA LEU A 101 8.65 19.29 -9.81
C LEU A 101 9.67 19.58 -8.69
N ILE A 102 9.33 20.41 -7.71
CA ILE A 102 10.17 20.61 -6.52
C ILE A 102 10.33 19.28 -5.77
N LEU A 103 9.25 18.52 -5.56
CA LEU A 103 9.31 17.20 -4.93
C LEU A 103 10.19 16.24 -5.73
N ALA A 104 10.06 16.22 -7.06
CA ALA A 104 10.89 15.41 -7.96
C ALA A 104 12.39 15.70 -7.75
N ILE A 105 12.75 16.98 -7.69
CA ILE A 105 14.15 17.40 -7.52
C ILE A 105 14.63 17.11 -6.09
N VAL A 106 13.90 17.53 -5.06
CA VAL A 106 14.31 17.43 -3.66
C VAL A 106 14.50 15.98 -3.23
N ALA A 107 13.58 15.09 -3.62
CA ALA A 107 13.58 13.69 -3.19
C ALA A 107 14.41 12.74 -4.07
N SER A 108 14.98 13.22 -5.19
CA SER A 108 15.77 12.40 -6.11
C SER A 108 17.28 12.45 -5.79
N VAL A 109 18.08 13.03 -6.69
CA VAL A 109 19.54 13.04 -6.64
C VAL A 109 20.09 13.75 -5.38
N PRO A 110 19.60 14.93 -4.97
CA PRO A 110 20.10 15.63 -3.79
C PRO A 110 19.90 14.83 -2.50
N MET A 111 18.74 14.16 -2.36
CA MET A 111 18.46 13.30 -1.21
C MET A 111 19.35 12.06 -1.23
N GLY A 112 19.48 11.41 -2.39
CA GLY A 112 20.36 10.24 -2.56
C GLY A 112 21.82 10.53 -2.18
N ASP A 113 22.37 11.68 -2.60
CA ASP A 113 23.69 12.15 -2.17
C ASP A 113 23.76 12.37 -0.65
N ALA A 114 22.74 13.03 -0.07
CA ALA A 114 22.74 13.31 1.36
C ALA A 114 22.72 12.04 2.21
N VAL A 115 22.01 11.00 1.76
CA VAL A 115 21.90 9.70 2.43
C VAL A 115 23.18 8.90 2.29
N ARG A 116 23.64 8.72 1.05
CA ARG A 116 24.79 7.87 0.73
C ARG A 116 26.03 8.31 1.50
N TYR A 117 26.33 9.60 1.43
CA TYR A 117 27.49 10.21 2.10
C TYR A 117 27.19 10.73 3.51
N ARG A 118 26.01 10.39 4.08
CA ARG A 118 25.64 10.69 5.47
C ARG A 118 25.73 12.18 5.83
N LYS A 119 25.37 13.06 4.88
CA LYS A 119 25.40 14.52 5.03
C LYS A 119 24.18 15.02 5.82
N LYS A 120 24.18 14.84 7.14
CA LYS A 120 23.07 15.14 8.06
C LYS A 120 22.42 16.52 7.86
N LYS A 121 23.22 17.59 7.78
CA LYS A 121 22.72 18.97 7.59
C LYS A 121 21.99 19.14 6.25
N LYS A 122 22.51 18.53 5.17
CA LYS A 122 21.89 18.56 3.84
C LYS A 122 20.58 17.77 3.85
N LYS A 123 20.58 16.56 4.41
CA LYS A 123 19.36 15.74 4.55
C LYS A 123 18.27 16.50 5.29
N MET A 124 18.58 17.12 6.43
CA MET A 124 17.60 17.88 7.22
C MET A 124 16.91 18.99 6.40
N LYS A 125 17.69 19.79 5.65
CA LYS A 125 17.14 20.84 4.79
C LYS A 125 16.25 20.27 3.68
N LEU A 126 16.70 19.19 3.03
CA LEU A 126 15.94 18.52 1.98
C LEU A 126 14.66 17.87 2.53
N SER A 127 14.70 17.25 3.72
CA SER A 127 13.50 16.69 4.37
C SER A 127 12.48 17.77 4.72
N MET A 128 12.93 18.95 5.17
CA MET A 128 12.04 20.08 5.41
C MET A 128 11.42 20.59 4.10
N ALA A 129 12.22 20.75 3.05
CA ALA A 129 11.72 21.12 1.72
C ALA A 129 10.72 20.09 1.18
N PHE A 130 10.96 18.80 1.39
CA PHE A 130 10.06 17.72 1.02
C PHE A 130 8.70 17.86 1.73
N VAL A 131 8.69 18.04 3.05
CA VAL A 131 7.44 18.22 3.82
C VAL A 131 6.70 19.49 3.39
N LEU A 132 7.40 20.63 3.27
CA LEU A 132 6.79 21.88 2.81
C LEU A 132 6.21 21.76 1.40
N SER A 133 6.88 21.03 0.51
CA SER A 133 6.38 20.81 -0.85
C SER A 133 5.15 19.91 -0.87
N TRP A 134 5.04 18.92 0.03
CA TRP A 134 3.80 18.15 0.21
C TRP A 134 2.64 19.00 0.74
N VAL A 135 2.91 19.92 1.67
CA VAL A 135 1.90 20.88 2.16
C VAL A 135 1.44 21.78 1.01
N GLY A 136 2.37 22.38 0.28
CA GLY A 136 2.07 23.21 -0.88
C GLY A 136 1.30 22.46 -1.97
N LEU A 137 1.73 21.23 -2.28
CA LEU A 137 1.05 20.34 -3.22
C LEU A 137 -0.38 20.03 -2.78
N THR A 138 -0.60 19.73 -1.50
CA THR A 138 -1.94 19.43 -0.96
C THR A 138 -2.85 20.66 -1.05
N ILE A 139 -2.35 21.84 -0.69
CA ILE A 139 -3.14 23.08 -0.72
C ILE A 139 -3.52 23.42 -2.16
N THR A 140 -2.54 23.46 -3.05
CA THR A 140 -2.75 23.84 -4.45
C THR A 140 -3.63 22.82 -5.19
N SER A 141 -3.46 21.52 -4.94
CA SER A 141 -4.34 20.49 -5.53
C SER A 141 -5.76 20.53 -5.00
N GLY A 142 -5.95 20.81 -3.70
CA GLY A 142 -7.28 20.99 -3.12
C GLY A 142 -8.04 22.19 -3.67
N LEU A 143 -7.34 23.30 -3.87
CA LEU A 143 -7.90 24.49 -4.51
C LEU A 143 -8.17 24.27 -6.00
N ALA A 144 -7.35 23.46 -6.68
CA ALA A 144 -7.51 23.15 -8.10
C ALA A 144 -8.76 22.29 -8.40
N THR A 145 -9.13 21.35 -7.53
CA THR A 145 -10.32 20.51 -7.79
C THR A 145 -11.64 21.21 -7.48
N ASN A 146 -11.63 22.18 -6.56
CA ASN A 146 -12.80 22.97 -6.17
C ASN A 146 -13.99 22.17 -5.61
N ILE A 147 -13.72 21.02 -4.97
CA ILE A 147 -14.74 20.13 -4.35
C ILE A 147 -14.89 20.41 -2.83
N GLY A 148 -14.24 21.47 -2.34
CA GLY A 148 -14.29 21.88 -0.95
C GLY A 148 -13.43 21.01 -0.02
N ILE A 149 -13.86 20.90 1.24
CA ILE A 149 -13.05 20.38 2.35
C ILE A 149 -12.64 18.90 2.17
N THR A 150 -13.46 18.11 1.47
CA THR A 150 -13.20 16.69 1.21
C THR A 150 -11.85 16.46 0.56
N THR A 151 -11.48 17.28 -0.44
CA THR A 151 -10.19 17.13 -1.12
C THR A 151 -9.03 17.37 -0.16
N PHE A 152 -9.14 18.36 0.71
CA PHE A 152 -8.09 18.67 1.69
C PHE A 152 -7.94 17.56 2.73
N ILE A 153 -9.04 16.92 3.14
CA ILE A 153 -9.00 15.78 4.06
C ILE A 153 -8.31 14.60 3.39
N LEU A 154 -8.74 14.20 2.19
CA LEU A 154 -8.16 13.05 1.49
C LEU A 154 -6.71 13.30 1.06
N GLY A 155 -6.43 14.47 0.49
CA GLY A 155 -5.08 14.89 0.11
C GLY A 155 -4.16 15.03 1.33
N GLY A 156 -4.63 15.64 2.41
CA GLY A 156 -3.87 15.83 3.64
C GLY A 156 -3.54 14.51 4.33
N ILE A 157 -4.53 13.64 4.54
CA ILE A 157 -4.31 12.30 5.09
C ILE A 157 -3.41 11.48 4.16
N GLY A 158 -3.57 11.61 2.85
CA GLY A 158 -2.72 10.98 1.84
C GLY A 158 -1.25 11.37 1.98
N ALA A 159 -0.97 12.68 2.01
CA ALA A 159 0.37 13.23 2.18
C ALA A 159 1.01 12.82 3.51
N VAL A 160 0.26 12.90 4.62
CA VAL A 160 0.73 12.47 5.94
C VAL A 160 1.07 10.98 5.95
N SER A 161 0.24 10.15 5.30
CA SER A 161 0.47 8.71 5.20
C SER A 161 1.74 8.39 4.41
N ILE A 162 2.01 9.12 3.31
CA ILE A 162 3.24 9.00 2.52
C ILE A 162 4.47 9.40 3.35
N ILE A 163 4.40 10.50 4.08
CA ILE A 163 5.51 10.98 4.93
C ILE A 163 5.78 9.98 6.08
N ALA A 164 4.72 9.51 6.75
CA ALA A 164 4.82 8.54 7.82
C ALA A 164 5.36 7.20 7.32
N SER A 165 4.90 6.75 6.15
CA SER A 165 5.41 5.57 5.46
C SER A 165 6.92 5.63 5.28
N MET A 166 7.43 6.73 4.71
CA MET A 166 8.86 6.89 4.49
C MET A 166 9.63 6.81 5.82
N LYS A 167 9.16 7.47 6.87
CA LYS A 167 9.79 7.38 8.19
C LYS A 167 9.86 5.94 8.72
N ILE A 168 8.81 5.15 8.53
CA ILE A 168 8.76 3.75 8.97
C ILE A 168 9.72 2.89 8.13
N LEU A 169 9.65 2.97 6.79
CA LEU A 169 10.53 2.22 5.89
C LEU A 169 12.01 2.48 6.22
N TRP A 170 12.37 3.75 6.40
CA TRP A 170 13.73 4.17 6.73
C TRP A 170 14.26 3.61 8.06
N LYS A 171 13.38 3.46 9.05
CA LYS A 171 13.74 2.90 10.35
C LYS A 171 14.08 1.41 10.27
N TYR A 172 13.33 0.66 9.46
CA TYR A 172 13.37 -0.81 9.47
C TYR A 172 14.19 -1.44 8.34
N ARG A 173 14.52 -0.67 7.29
CA ARG A 173 15.31 -1.11 6.13
C ARG A 173 16.79 -1.38 6.44
N LYS A 174 17.51 -2.00 5.50
CA LYS A 174 18.95 -2.33 5.67
C LYS A 174 19.84 -1.10 5.66
N MET A 175 19.68 -0.25 4.65
CA MET A 175 20.55 0.91 4.41
C MET A 175 19.85 2.24 4.75
N GLY A 176 19.12 2.26 5.87
CA GLY A 176 18.34 3.40 6.35
C GLY A 176 18.99 4.10 7.53
N ASP A 177 18.24 4.28 8.63
CA ASP A 177 18.69 5.00 9.83
C ASP A 177 20.01 4.46 10.42
N SER A 178 20.22 3.14 10.40
CA SER A 178 21.45 2.51 10.87
C SER A 178 22.66 2.91 10.05
N TRP A 179 22.50 2.99 8.72
CA TRP A 179 23.53 3.44 7.81
C TRP A 179 23.90 4.89 8.10
N GLU A 180 22.91 5.75 8.29
CA GLU A 180 23.15 7.17 8.54
C GLU A 180 23.80 7.44 9.89
N LYS A 181 23.36 6.76 10.94
CA LYS A 181 23.85 6.97 12.31
C LYS A 181 25.20 6.31 12.55
N TYR A 182 25.38 5.09 12.06
CA TYR A 182 26.50 4.23 12.44
C TYR A 182 27.41 3.86 11.27
N GLY A 183 27.04 4.19 10.02
CA GLY A 183 27.78 3.77 8.82
C GLY A 183 27.73 2.26 8.59
N LYS A 184 26.70 1.57 9.09
CA LYS A 184 26.57 0.11 9.01
C LYS A 184 25.15 -0.31 8.64
N PRO A 185 24.97 -1.35 7.81
CA PRO A 185 23.64 -1.90 7.52
C PRO A 185 22.92 -2.37 8.80
N ASN A 186 21.59 -2.28 8.82
CA ASN A 186 20.77 -2.80 9.90
C ASN A 186 20.91 -4.34 9.93
N PRO A 187 21.35 -4.94 11.06
CA PRO A 187 21.51 -6.39 11.15
C PRO A 187 20.16 -7.13 11.26
N ASN A 188 19.08 -6.44 11.64
CA ASN A 188 17.76 -7.04 11.85
C ASN A 188 16.65 -6.27 11.11
N PRO A 189 16.66 -6.25 9.76
CA PRO A 189 15.64 -5.55 8.98
C PRO A 189 14.25 -6.15 9.20
N ILE A 190 13.20 -5.33 9.26
CA ILE A 190 11.82 -5.82 9.47
C ILE A 190 11.04 -5.66 8.18
N VAL A 191 10.62 -6.79 7.61
CA VAL A 191 9.87 -6.80 6.34
C VAL A 191 8.46 -6.30 6.60
N TYR A 192 7.67 -7.02 7.39
CA TYR A 192 6.30 -6.61 7.72
C TYR A 192 6.27 -5.39 8.63
N ASN A 193 6.11 -4.22 8.02
CA ASN A 193 5.96 -2.94 8.70
C ASN A 193 4.98 -2.05 7.94
N MET A 194 4.30 -1.13 8.61
CA MET A 194 3.25 -0.31 7.97
C MET A 194 3.75 0.65 6.87
N GLY A 195 5.05 0.67 6.58
CA GLY A 195 5.66 1.50 5.56
C GLY A 195 5.05 1.33 4.17
N GLY A 196 5.15 0.15 3.57
CA GLY A 196 4.60 -0.10 2.24
C GLY A 196 3.09 0.15 2.13
N PRO A 197 2.27 -0.40 3.05
CA PRO A 197 0.83 -0.16 3.04
C PRO A 197 0.44 1.32 3.15
N LEU A 198 1.04 2.07 4.08
CA LEU A 198 0.74 3.50 4.22
C LEU A 198 1.18 4.29 3.00
N PHE A 199 2.22 3.83 2.28
CA PHE A 199 2.64 4.47 1.04
C PHE A 199 1.55 4.36 -0.03
N ILE A 200 1.05 3.14 -0.27
CA ILE A 200 0.03 2.88 -1.28
C ILE A 200 -1.31 3.52 -0.90
N LEU A 201 -1.73 3.37 0.36
CA LEU A 201 -2.95 4.02 0.85
C LEU A 201 -2.83 5.53 0.75
N GLY A 202 -1.68 6.09 1.10
CA GLY A 202 -1.44 7.53 1.03
C GLY A 202 -1.57 8.07 -0.39
N TRP A 203 -0.95 7.39 -1.37
CA TRP A 203 -1.09 7.74 -2.78
C TRP A 203 -2.51 7.58 -3.31
N PHE A 204 -3.21 6.52 -2.90
CA PHE A 204 -4.61 6.33 -3.28
C PHE A 204 -5.49 7.47 -2.76
N LEU A 205 -5.42 7.80 -1.47
CA LEU A 205 -6.20 8.90 -0.89
C LEU A 205 -5.85 10.24 -1.53
N PHE A 206 -4.55 10.47 -1.77
CA PHE A 206 -4.09 11.67 -2.45
C PHE A 206 -4.69 11.77 -3.86
N TRP A 207 -4.60 10.69 -4.64
CA TRP A 207 -5.13 10.59 -6.00
C TRP A 207 -6.63 10.83 -6.06
N VAL A 208 -7.40 10.22 -5.15
CA VAL A 208 -8.85 10.44 -5.05
C VAL A 208 -9.15 11.91 -4.78
N GLY A 209 -8.46 12.53 -3.81
CA GLY A 209 -8.65 13.94 -3.51
C GLY A 209 -8.42 14.84 -4.73
N MET A 210 -7.32 14.64 -5.44
CA MET A 210 -6.90 15.55 -6.52
C MET A 210 -7.49 15.27 -7.92
N SER A 211 -8.05 14.08 -8.13
CA SER A 211 -8.55 13.65 -9.45
C SER A 211 -10.07 13.49 -9.48
N SER A 212 -10.74 13.69 -8.34
CA SER A 212 -12.20 13.65 -8.28
C SER A 212 -12.85 14.91 -8.85
N THR A 213 -14.15 14.80 -9.12
CA THR A 213 -15.09 15.87 -9.42
C THR A 213 -16.47 15.50 -8.84
N THR A 214 -17.43 16.41 -8.90
CA THR A 214 -18.84 16.16 -8.52
C THR A 214 -19.73 16.14 -9.77
N GLY A 215 -20.87 15.43 -9.73
CA GLY A 215 -21.84 15.42 -10.83
C GLY A 215 -22.46 14.06 -11.11
N THR A 216 -22.95 13.88 -12.34
CA THR A 216 -23.59 12.65 -12.82
C THR A 216 -22.57 11.66 -13.39
N ILE A 217 -22.88 10.36 -13.29
CA ILE A 217 -22.01 9.30 -13.79
C ILE A 217 -22.27 9.09 -15.28
N ASP A 218 -21.44 9.70 -16.13
CA ASP A 218 -21.38 9.33 -17.55
C ASP A 218 -20.29 8.29 -17.80
N SER A 219 -19.11 8.47 -17.16
CA SER A 219 -18.03 7.49 -17.12
C SER A 219 -17.09 7.76 -15.94
N GLY A 220 -16.58 6.71 -15.28
CA GLY A 220 -15.59 6.85 -14.21
C GLY A 220 -15.76 5.89 -13.05
N LEU A 221 -15.04 6.17 -11.96
CA LEU A 221 -15.11 5.47 -10.68
C LEU A 221 -15.93 6.31 -9.67
N PRO A 222 -17.15 5.90 -9.33
CA PRO A 222 -17.94 6.56 -8.30
C PRO A 222 -17.48 6.16 -6.89
N ILE A 223 -17.48 7.14 -5.99
CA ILE A 223 -17.12 6.99 -4.57
C ILE A 223 -18.25 7.55 -3.73
N TYR A 224 -18.73 6.74 -2.80
CA TYR A 224 -19.84 7.07 -1.91
C TYR A 224 -19.34 7.19 -0.48
N PHE A 225 -19.71 8.25 0.23
CA PHE A 225 -19.42 8.44 1.65
C PHE A 225 -20.62 8.02 2.49
N ASN A 226 -20.74 6.71 2.68
CA ASN A 226 -21.81 6.09 3.45
C ASN A 226 -21.26 4.96 4.35
N ALA A 227 -22.12 4.40 5.18
CA ALA A 227 -21.77 3.34 6.12
C ALA A 227 -21.28 2.07 5.41
N ARG A 228 -21.80 1.77 4.21
CA ARG A 228 -21.33 0.65 3.39
C ARG A 228 -19.86 0.82 3.01
N THR A 229 -19.50 1.96 2.42
CA THR A 229 -18.12 2.26 2.03
C THR A 229 -17.21 2.30 3.25
N ALA A 230 -17.64 2.98 4.32
CA ALA A 230 -16.86 3.05 5.55
C ALA A 230 -16.58 1.65 6.12
N LEU A 231 -17.59 0.78 6.16
CA LEU A 231 -17.44 -0.59 6.65
C LEU A 231 -16.55 -1.44 5.74
N ALA A 232 -16.75 -1.36 4.42
CA ALA A 232 -15.95 -2.08 3.44
C ALA A 232 -14.46 -1.68 3.53
N PHE A 233 -14.15 -0.39 3.61
CA PHE A 233 -12.78 0.09 3.72
C PHE A 233 -12.18 -0.16 5.10
N PHE A 234 -12.93 0.05 6.19
CA PHE A 234 -12.46 -0.24 7.55
C PHE A 234 -12.10 -1.73 7.68
N ALA A 235 -12.98 -2.60 7.21
CA ALA A 235 -12.77 -4.04 7.25
C ALA A 235 -11.64 -4.47 6.31
N GLY A 236 -11.69 -4.07 5.04
CA GLY A 236 -10.74 -4.47 4.01
C GLY A 236 -9.33 -3.93 4.25
N LEU A 237 -9.17 -2.63 4.47
CA LEU A 237 -7.87 -2.05 4.79
C LEU A 237 -7.43 -2.39 6.22
N GLY A 238 -8.35 -2.65 7.15
CA GLY A 238 -8.04 -3.14 8.49
C GLY A 238 -7.38 -4.52 8.48
N MET A 239 -7.61 -5.35 7.45
CA MET A 239 -6.92 -6.64 7.31
C MET A 239 -5.42 -6.49 7.18
N VAL A 240 -4.98 -5.43 6.50
CA VAL A 240 -3.57 -5.20 6.21
C VAL A 240 -2.74 -5.12 7.50
N PRO A 241 -3.00 -4.18 8.45
CA PRO A 241 -2.25 -4.13 9.69
C PRO A 241 -2.41 -5.39 10.54
N ILE A 242 -3.59 -6.04 10.56
CA ILE A 242 -3.79 -7.27 11.36
C ILE A 242 -2.89 -8.41 10.88
N VAL A 243 -2.86 -8.68 9.57
CA VAL A 243 -1.98 -9.71 8.99
C VAL A 243 -0.53 -9.39 9.35
N MET A 244 -0.15 -8.12 9.23
CA MET A 244 1.22 -7.68 9.47
C MET A 244 1.64 -7.78 10.93
N MET A 245 0.76 -7.49 11.89
CA MET A 245 1.05 -7.65 13.32
C MET A 245 1.29 -9.12 13.68
N ILE A 246 0.43 -10.02 13.20
CA ILE A 246 0.52 -11.46 13.43
C ILE A 246 1.80 -12.02 12.81
N ASP A 247 2.09 -11.60 11.58
CA ASP A 247 3.27 -12.03 10.87
C ASP A 247 4.56 -11.42 11.47
N TYR A 248 4.55 -10.15 11.87
CA TYR A 248 5.64 -9.54 12.64
C TYR A 248 5.91 -10.33 13.91
N ALA A 249 4.87 -10.66 14.68
CA ALA A 249 5.00 -11.41 15.92
C ALA A 249 5.65 -12.78 15.67
N HIS A 250 5.27 -13.44 14.58
CA HIS A 250 5.93 -14.68 14.18
C HIS A 250 7.42 -14.46 13.85
N ASP A 251 7.74 -13.47 13.01
CA ASP A 251 9.11 -13.17 12.56
C ASP A 251 10.06 -12.91 13.73
N GLU A 252 9.59 -12.19 14.75
CA GLU A 252 10.37 -11.81 15.93
C GLU A 252 10.39 -12.86 17.06
N GLY A 253 9.78 -14.03 16.86
CA GLY A 253 9.89 -15.13 17.82
C GLY A 253 8.71 -15.35 18.76
N GLY A 254 7.56 -14.75 18.48
CA GLY A 254 6.33 -14.98 19.22
C GLY A 254 6.01 -16.46 19.38
N LYS A 255 5.77 -16.91 20.62
CA LYS A 255 5.44 -18.31 20.92
C LYS A 255 4.02 -18.59 20.48
N TYR A 256 3.82 -19.68 19.74
CA TYR A 256 2.49 -20.13 19.36
C TYR A 256 1.73 -20.63 20.60
N VAL A 257 0.52 -20.11 20.79
CA VAL A 257 -0.40 -20.50 21.87
C VAL A 257 -1.80 -20.57 21.25
N GLY A 258 -2.42 -21.74 21.18
CA GLY A 258 -3.81 -21.89 20.69
C GLY A 258 -4.02 -21.33 19.27
N LEU A 259 -4.85 -20.29 19.10
CA LEU A 259 -5.17 -19.68 17.79
C LEU A 259 -4.43 -18.35 17.54
N GLY A 260 -3.14 -18.27 17.92
CA GLY A 260 -2.32 -17.06 17.77
C GLY A 260 -0.95 -17.15 18.45
N THR A 261 -0.27 -16.01 18.62
CA THR A 261 0.99 -15.90 19.38
C THR A 261 0.80 -15.34 20.78
N SER A 262 1.79 -15.51 21.66
CA SER A 262 1.72 -15.20 23.08
C SER A 262 1.27 -13.78 23.46
N GLY A 263 1.18 -12.83 22.51
CA GLY A 263 0.77 -11.45 22.79
C GLY A 263 1.94 -10.57 23.20
N ALA A 264 3.17 -10.99 22.93
CA ALA A 264 4.38 -10.36 23.46
C ALA A 264 4.74 -9.03 22.78
N HIS A 265 4.11 -8.71 21.64
CA HIS A 265 4.46 -7.53 20.84
C HIS A 265 3.29 -6.55 20.69
N PHE A 266 2.08 -7.07 20.49
CA PHE A 266 0.87 -6.27 20.28
C PHE A 266 -0.29 -6.66 21.19
N GLY A 267 -0.05 -7.55 22.16
CA GLY A 267 -1.09 -8.08 23.02
C GLY A 267 -1.86 -9.22 22.37
N ARG A 268 -2.49 -10.05 23.21
CA ARG A 268 -3.07 -11.32 22.80
C ARG A 268 -4.23 -11.18 21.81
N LEU A 269 -5.01 -10.10 21.91
CA LEU A 269 -6.12 -9.83 20.99
C LEU A 269 -5.63 -9.69 19.54
N PHE A 270 -4.68 -8.78 19.31
CA PHE A 270 -4.16 -8.47 17.97
C PHE A 270 -3.24 -9.55 17.39
N GLU A 271 -2.68 -10.39 18.26
CA GLU A 271 -1.88 -11.57 17.92
C GLU A 271 -2.72 -12.86 17.84
N SER A 272 -4.05 -12.76 17.76
CA SER A 272 -4.96 -13.90 17.64
C SER A 272 -5.77 -13.88 16.35
N ILE A 273 -6.54 -14.94 16.15
CA ILE A 273 -7.50 -15.06 15.05
C ILE A 273 -8.70 -14.09 15.14
N VAL A 274 -8.96 -13.49 16.31
CA VAL A 274 -10.18 -12.71 16.57
C VAL A 274 -10.31 -11.51 15.62
N PRO A 275 -9.30 -10.64 15.45
CA PRO A 275 -9.40 -9.52 14.51
C PRO A 275 -9.62 -9.97 13.06
N PHE A 276 -9.04 -11.12 12.67
CA PHE A 276 -9.29 -11.72 11.35
C PHE A 276 -10.77 -12.05 11.15
N PHE A 277 -11.40 -12.74 12.11
CA PHE A 277 -12.84 -13.03 12.06
C PHE A 277 -13.67 -11.76 12.06
N THR A 278 -13.36 -10.81 12.95
CA THR A 278 -14.11 -9.56 13.06
C THR A 278 -14.10 -8.82 11.73
N LEU A 279 -12.91 -8.55 11.18
CA LEU A 279 -12.80 -7.77 9.94
C LEU A 279 -13.43 -8.49 8.75
N TRP A 280 -13.29 -9.82 8.62
CA TRP A 280 -13.90 -10.56 7.50
C TRP A 280 -15.42 -10.55 7.61
N THR A 281 -15.94 -10.71 8.82
CA THR A 281 -17.38 -10.63 9.09
C THR A 281 -17.90 -9.24 8.74
N LEU A 282 -17.24 -8.18 9.20
CA LEU A 282 -17.60 -6.80 8.88
C LEU A 282 -17.55 -6.53 7.36
N PHE A 283 -16.55 -7.08 6.65
CA PHE A 283 -16.45 -6.96 5.19
C PHE A 283 -17.65 -7.59 4.49
N GLY A 284 -18.08 -8.79 4.92
CA GLY A 284 -19.28 -9.44 4.41
C GLY A 284 -20.57 -8.68 4.74
N LEU A 285 -20.67 -8.15 5.97
CA LEU A 285 -21.81 -7.36 6.44
C LEU A 285 -22.00 -6.05 5.66
N ALA A 286 -20.93 -5.49 5.06
CA ALA A 286 -21.05 -4.33 4.17
C ALA A 286 -22.05 -4.57 3.02
N SER A 287 -22.21 -5.81 2.55
CA SER A 287 -23.17 -6.15 1.49
C SER A 287 -24.65 -5.99 1.89
N PHE A 288 -24.96 -5.94 3.19
CA PHE A 288 -26.30 -5.77 3.74
C PHE A 288 -26.69 -4.30 3.93
N ILE A 289 -25.78 -3.37 3.62
CA ILE A 289 -26.02 -1.93 3.74
C ILE A 289 -26.18 -1.35 2.32
N ALA A 290 -27.29 -0.65 2.10
CA ALA A 290 -27.57 0.10 0.89
C ALA A 290 -26.75 1.40 0.81
N ILE A 291 -26.74 2.05 -0.36
CA ILE A 291 -26.01 3.32 -0.52
C ILE A 291 -26.60 4.42 0.39
N ASP A 292 -27.90 4.40 0.60
CA ASP A 292 -28.66 5.32 1.43
C ASP A 292 -28.61 4.97 2.94
N ASN A 293 -27.71 4.07 3.33
CA ASN A 293 -27.52 3.54 4.69
C ASN A 293 -28.66 2.70 5.25
N THR A 294 -29.68 2.36 4.46
CA THR A 294 -30.72 1.43 4.89
C THR A 294 -30.23 -0.02 4.86
N PHE A 295 -30.85 -0.87 5.67
CA PHE A 295 -30.62 -2.31 5.59
C PHE A 295 -31.34 -2.88 4.36
N VAL A 296 -30.60 -3.61 3.53
CA VAL A 296 -31.17 -4.27 2.37
C VAL A 296 -31.85 -5.56 2.80
N VAL A 297 -32.99 -5.87 2.18
CA VAL A 297 -33.63 -7.19 2.30
C VAL A 297 -32.61 -8.26 1.90
N PRO A 298 -32.28 -9.20 2.80
CA PRO A 298 -31.30 -10.23 2.50
C PRO A 298 -31.73 -11.12 1.32
N ASP A 299 -30.85 -11.26 0.33
CA ASP A 299 -30.97 -12.23 -0.75
C ASP A 299 -29.88 -13.30 -0.64
N THR A 300 -29.99 -14.35 -1.45
CA THR A 300 -29.02 -15.46 -1.48
C THR A 300 -27.60 -14.94 -1.68
N ARG A 301 -27.40 -13.92 -2.53
CA ARG A 301 -26.07 -13.37 -2.82
C ARG A 301 -25.43 -12.71 -1.61
N ARG A 302 -26.16 -11.89 -0.84
CA ARG A 302 -25.64 -11.27 0.39
C ARG A 302 -25.24 -12.30 1.44
N TRP A 303 -26.03 -13.36 1.58
CA TRP A 303 -25.65 -14.49 2.44
C TRP A 303 -24.41 -15.23 1.93
N LEU A 304 -24.26 -15.42 0.62
CA LEU A 304 -23.05 -15.99 0.02
C LEU A 304 -21.81 -15.11 0.23
N LEU A 305 -21.95 -13.78 0.15
CA LEU A 305 -20.86 -12.84 0.45
C LEU A 305 -20.40 -12.93 1.90
N LEU A 306 -21.35 -12.96 2.84
CA LEU A 306 -21.03 -13.15 4.26
C LEU A 306 -20.38 -14.51 4.51
N ALA A 307 -20.97 -15.58 3.97
CA ALA A 307 -20.46 -16.94 4.14
C ALA A 307 -19.05 -17.10 3.56
N THR A 308 -18.80 -16.61 2.34
CA THR A 308 -17.46 -16.65 1.72
C THR A 308 -16.46 -15.83 2.52
N SER A 309 -16.85 -14.66 3.04
CA SER A 309 -15.99 -13.84 3.92
C SER A 309 -15.65 -14.56 5.24
N MET A 310 -16.62 -15.20 5.89
CA MET A 310 -16.37 -15.98 7.10
C MET A 310 -15.49 -17.22 6.82
N LEU A 311 -15.69 -17.88 5.68
CA LEU A 311 -14.83 -18.99 5.24
C LEU A 311 -13.39 -18.52 5.00
N GLN A 312 -13.18 -17.28 4.53
CA GLN A 312 -11.84 -16.69 4.46
C GLN A 312 -11.20 -16.53 5.83
N ALA A 313 -11.95 -16.09 6.84
CA ALA A 313 -11.44 -15.98 8.21
C ALA A 313 -10.99 -17.34 8.77
N ILE A 314 -11.82 -18.38 8.57
CA ILE A 314 -11.52 -19.76 9.02
C ILE A 314 -10.26 -20.28 8.31
N THR A 315 -10.20 -20.15 6.99
CA THR A 315 -9.10 -20.70 6.20
C THR A 315 -7.80 -19.94 6.42
N ALA A 316 -7.80 -18.61 6.30
CA ALA A 316 -6.61 -17.79 6.45
C ALA A 316 -6.16 -17.67 7.91
N GLY A 317 -7.05 -17.19 8.77
CA GLY A 317 -6.74 -16.92 10.18
C GLY A 317 -6.59 -18.18 11.02
N GLY A 318 -7.33 -19.24 10.68
CA GLY A 318 -7.28 -20.51 11.39
C GLY A 318 -6.28 -21.47 10.77
N LEU A 319 -6.66 -22.04 9.64
CA LEU A 319 -5.95 -23.19 9.07
C LEU A 319 -4.55 -22.85 8.56
N ILE A 320 -4.42 -21.77 7.78
CA ILE A 320 -3.13 -21.34 7.21
C ILE A 320 -2.20 -20.84 8.32
N GLN A 321 -2.65 -19.93 9.18
CA GLN A 321 -1.80 -19.41 10.26
C GLN A 321 -1.34 -20.54 11.22
N THR A 322 -2.22 -21.45 11.62
CA THR A 322 -1.81 -22.63 12.40
C THR A 322 -0.76 -23.48 11.67
N ALA A 323 -0.92 -23.69 10.35
CA ALA A 323 0.07 -24.42 9.56
C ALA A 323 1.42 -23.68 9.50
N VAL A 324 1.40 -22.35 9.37
CA VAL A 324 2.61 -21.50 9.41
C VAL A 324 3.30 -21.62 10.75
N TYR A 325 2.60 -21.49 11.88
CA TYR A 325 3.20 -21.59 13.21
C TYR A 325 3.78 -22.97 13.52
N LYS A 326 3.10 -24.04 13.09
CA LYS A 326 3.63 -25.41 13.19
C LYS A 326 4.73 -25.68 12.15
N GLY A 327 4.96 -24.74 11.23
CA GLY A 327 5.89 -24.83 10.12
C GLY A 327 5.63 -26.03 9.22
N SER A 328 4.36 -26.32 8.93
CA SER A 328 3.95 -27.39 8.02
C SER A 328 3.67 -26.83 6.63
N MET A 329 4.67 -26.92 5.74
CA MET A 329 4.54 -26.45 4.36
C MET A 329 3.44 -27.19 3.59
N LYS A 330 3.30 -28.51 3.80
CA LYS A 330 2.26 -29.35 3.18
C LYS A 330 0.85 -28.83 3.48
N TRP A 331 0.55 -28.55 4.76
CA TRP A 331 -0.76 -28.06 5.17
C TRP A 331 -0.98 -26.61 4.75
N LYS A 332 0.04 -25.75 4.85
CA LYS A 332 -0.02 -24.38 4.32
C LYS A 332 -0.47 -24.40 2.85
N MET A 333 0.24 -25.13 1.99
CA MET A 333 -0.04 -25.17 0.56
C MET A 333 -1.46 -25.67 0.25
N ARG A 334 -1.91 -26.74 0.93
CA ARG A 334 -3.26 -27.26 0.75
C ARG A 334 -4.34 -26.24 1.12
N PHE A 335 -4.21 -25.59 2.27
CA PHE A 335 -5.18 -24.58 2.72
C PHE A 335 -5.08 -23.29 1.92
N SER A 336 -3.90 -22.90 1.44
CA SER A 336 -3.72 -21.76 0.53
C SER A 336 -4.47 -21.95 -0.79
N MET A 337 -4.52 -23.16 -1.36
CA MET A 337 -5.32 -23.42 -2.57
C MET A 337 -6.82 -23.24 -2.31
N ILE A 338 -7.33 -23.73 -1.17
CA ILE A 338 -8.73 -23.54 -0.77
C ILE A 338 -9.03 -22.06 -0.58
N PHE A 339 -8.15 -21.34 0.12
CA PHE A 339 -8.23 -19.89 0.32
C PHE A 339 -8.32 -19.12 -1.00
N VAL A 340 -7.48 -19.46 -1.99
CA VAL A 340 -7.50 -18.85 -3.34
C VAL A 340 -8.86 -19.08 -4.01
N LEU A 341 -9.39 -20.31 -3.98
CA LEU A 341 -10.69 -20.63 -4.58
C LEU A 341 -11.84 -19.84 -3.93
N ILE A 342 -11.85 -19.74 -2.59
CA ILE A 342 -12.85 -18.93 -1.87
C ILE A 342 -12.70 -17.44 -2.25
N PHE A 343 -11.48 -16.98 -2.54
CA PHE A 343 -11.22 -15.57 -2.87
C PHE A 343 -11.78 -15.22 -4.25
N PHE A 344 -11.61 -16.11 -5.23
CA PHE A 344 -12.25 -15.96 -6.53
C PHE A 344 -13.77 -16.11 -6.46
N ALA A 345 -14.29 -17.00 -5.61
CA ALA A 345 -15.73 -17.07 -5.35
C ALA A 345 -16.26 -15.75 -4.74
N LEU A 346 -15.53 -15.15 -3.80
CA LEU A 346 -15.86 -13.83 -3.25
C LEU A 346 -15.83 -12.75 -4.34
N ALA A 347 -14.79 -12.70 -5.18
CA ALA A 347 -14.70 -11.76 -6.29
C ALA A 347 -15.86 -11.88 -7.27
N TYR A 348 -16.24 -13.13 -7.60
CA TYR A 348 -17.39 -13.42 -8.44
C TYR A 348 -18.69 -12.89 -7.83
N ASN A 349 -18.92 -13.14 -6.54
CA ASN A 349 -20.12 -12.66 -5.85
C ASN A 349 -20.16 -11.12 -5.77
N ILE A 350 -19.02 -10.46 -5.55
CA ILE A 350 -18.93 -8.99 -5.54
C ILE A 350 -19.19 -8.43 -6.94
N GLY A 351 -18.56 -9.03 -7.97
CA GLY A 351 -18.60 -8.59 -9.36
C GLY A 351 -19.76 -9.15 -10.20
N TYR A 352 -20.77 -9.77 -9.58
CA TYR A 352 -21.82 -10.52 -10.26
C TYR A 352 -22.53 -9.67 -11.32
N ASN A 353 -22.96 -8.46 -10.93
CA ASN A 353 -23.68 -7.51 -11.78
C ASN A 353 -22.83 -6.88 -12.90
N GLY A 354 -21.53 -7.17 -12.94
CA GLY A 354 -20.63 -6.63 -13.96
C GLY A 354 -20.16 -5.21 -13.68
N GLY A 355 -19.93 -4.46 -14.76
CA GLY A 355 -19.39 -3.10 -14.72
C GLY A 355 -18.00 -3.03 -14.07
N ILE A 356 -17.68 -1.84 -13.53
CA ILE A 356 -16.39 -1.58 -12.89
C ILE A 356 -16.14 -2.47 -11.66
N THR A 357 -17.20 -2.83 -10.92
CA THR A 357 -17.13 -3.70 -9.75
C THR A 357 -16.47 -5.04 -10.06
N ARG A 358 -16.78 -5.64 -11.23
CA ARG A 358 -16.16 -6.89 -11.68
C ARG A 358 -14.66 -6.72 -11.90
N TYR A 359 -14.24 -5.69 -12.62
CA TYR A 359 -12.83 -5.46 -12.88
C TYR A 359 -12.04 -5.19 -11.59
N LEU A 360 -12.58 -4.36 -10.70
CA LEU A 360 -11.97 -4.07 -9.40
C LEU A 360 -11.80 -5.34 -8.55
N ALA A 361 -12.83 -6.19 -8.46
CA ALA A 361 -12.78 -7.43 -7.68
C ALA A 361 -11.80 -8.45 -8.30
N PHE A 362 -11.90 -8.70 -9.61
CA PHE A 362 -11.08 -9.70 -10.30
C PHE A 362 -9.62 -9.28 -10.50
N ILE A 363 -9.30 -7.99 -10.45
CA ILE A 363 -7.90 -7.51 -10.38
C ILE A 363 -7.43 -7.50 -8.92
N GLY A 364 -8.28 -7.06 -8.00
CA GLY A 364 -7.94 -6.94 -6.57
C GLY A 364 -7.52 -8.27 -5.95
N VAL A 365 -8.26 -9.35 -6.21
CA VAL A 365 -7.97 -10.67 -5.64
C VAL A 365 -6.60 -11.25 -6.05
N PRO A 366 -6.23 -11.30 -7.34
CA PRO A 366 -4.87 -11.66 -7.76
C PRO A 366 -3.79 -10.81 -7.09
N LEU A 367 -3.99 -9.49 -6.96
CA LEU A 367 -3.02 -8.61 -6.29
C LEU A 367 -2.84 -8.94 -4.80
N ILE A 368 -3.93 -9.24 -4.09
CA ILE A 368 -3.88 -9.73 -2.70
C ILE A 368 -3.07 -11.02 -2.61
N ILE A 369 -3.36 -12.00 -3.47
CA ILE A 369 -2.71 -13.31 -3.49
C ILE A 369 -1.22 -13.19 -3.84
N LEU A 370 -0.89 -12.49 -4.93
CA LEU A 370 0.49 -12.24 -5.36
C LEU A 370 1.27 -11.46 -4.32
N GLY A 371 0.62 -10.49 -3.67
CA GLY A 371 1.16 -9.74 -2.56
C GLY A 371 1.61 -10.66 -1.42
N GLN A 372 0.70 -11.48 -0.92
CA GLN A 372 0.98 -12.44 0.15
C GLN A 372 2.07 -13.45 -0.24
N ILE A 373 1.98 -14.07 -1.42
CA ILE A 373 3.00 -15.02 -1.90
C ILE A 373 4.39 -14.37 -1.90
N THR A 374 4.48 -13.12 -2.35
CA THR A 374 5.75 -12.42 -2.45
C THR A 374 6.32 -12.06 -1.08
N VAL A 375 5.51 -11.51 -0.16
CA VAL A 375 6.01 -11.18 1.19
C VAL A 375 6.43 -12.44 1.96
N PHE A 376 5.72 -13.56 1.79
CA PHE A 376 6.11 -14.83 2.41
C PHE A 376 7.48 -15.35 1.96
N LYS A 377 7.92 -15.01 0.75
CA LYS A 377 9.28 -15.33 0.29
C LYS A 377 10.32 -14.38 0.88
N ASP A 378 9.95 -13.12 1.05
CA ASP A 378 10.86 -12.04 1.41
C ASP A 378 11.08 -11.87 2.93
N ARG A 379 10.17 -12.37 3.77
CA ARG A 379 10.22 -12.18 5.24
C ARG A 379 11.19 -13.12 5.99
N LYS A 380 11.40 -12.87 7.29
CA LYS A 380 12.33 -13.66 8.13
C LYS A 380 11.86 -15.10 8.33
N ARG A 381 10.59 -15.28 8.74
CA ARG A 381 10.00 -16.58 9.02
C ARG A 381 8.84 -16.91 8.08
N GLY A 382 9.15 -16.86 6.79
CA GLY A 382 8.24 -17.23 5.71
C GLY A 382 8.58 -18.60 5.11
N ASP A 383 8.58 -18.70 3.79
CA ASP A 383 8.82 -19.95 3.06
C ASP A 383 10.17 -20.58 3.38
N TYR A 384 11.23 -19.77 3.47
CA TYR A 384 12.56 -20.25 3.83
C TYR A 384 12.58 -20.92 5.21
N TRP A 385 11.91 -20.33 6.20
CA TRP A 385 11.83 -20.90 7.54
C TRP A 385 10.96 -22.15 7.59
N MET A 386 9.86 -22.19 6.84
CA MET A 386 9.02 -23.40 6.81
C MET A 386 9.76 -24.60 6.23
N ASN A 387 10.66 -24.39 5.27
CA ASN A 387 11.45 -25.44 4.65
C ASN A 387 12.70 -25.82 5.46
N THR A 388 13.39 -24.84 6.06
CA THR A 388 14.72 -25.05 6.66
C THR A 388 14.76 -24.97 8.18
N LYS A 389 13.68 -24.47 8.80
CA LYS A 389 13.61 -24.09 10.23
C LYS A 389 14.62 -23.04 10.67
N LYS A 390 15.27 -22.37 9.72
CA LYS A 390 16.21 -21.26 9.94
C LYS A 390 15.59 -19.95 9.49
N SER A 391 15.98 -18.85 10.13
CA SER A 391 15.58 -17.51 9.68
C SER A 391 16.14 -17.24 8.28
N ASN A 392 15.37 -16.57 7.43
CA ASN A 392 15.82 -16.13 6.12
C ASN A 392 17.07 -15.24 6.29
N PRO A 393 18.22 -15.60 5.70
CA PRO A 393 19.45 -14.83 5.84
C PRO A 393 19.39 -13.47 5.14
N ASN A 394 18.42 -13.25 4.23
CA ASN A 394 18.28 -12.02 3.48
C ASN A 394 16.83 -11.54 3.37
N PRO A 395 16.24 -11.02 4.47
CA PRO A 395 14.89 -10.46 4.42
C PRO A 395 14.85 -9.19 3.55
N ILE A 396 13.77 -8.95 2.80
CA ILE A 396 13.66 -7.80 1.88
C ILE A 396 12.56 -6.85 2.36
N VAL A 397 12.95 -5.69 2.91
CA VAL A 397 12.00 -4.70 3.46
C VAL A 397 11.17 -4.05 2.37
N TYR A 398 11.79 -3.69 1.26
CA TYR A 398 11.10 -3.22 0.06
C TYR A 398 10.58 -4.39 -0.77
N SER A 399 9.83 -5.29 -0.14
CA SER A 399 9.10 -6.35 -0.85
C SER A 399 8.05 -5.71 -1.74
N VAL A 400 7.96 -6.12 -3.00
CA VAL A 400 6.86 -5.68 -3.88
C VAL A 400 5.52 -6.27 -3.42
N GLY A 401 5.55 -7.28 -2.54
CA GLY A 401 4.36 -7.92 -2.04
C GLY A 401 3.48 -7.01 -1.19
N GLU A 402 4.08 -6.11 -0.39
CA GLU A 402 3.32 -5.17 0.43
C GLU A 402 2.49 -4.20 -0.44
N PRO A 403 3.07 -3.51 -1.45
CA PRO A 403 2.29 -2.69 -2.37
C PRO A 403 1.15 -3.43 -3.07
N LEU A 404 1.42 -4.64 -3.57
CA LEU A 404 0.41 -5.45 -4.27
C LEU A 404 -0.72 -5.83 -3.33
N PHE A 405 -0.40 -6.26 -2.11
CA PHE A 405 -1.38 -6.66 -1.11
C PHE A 405 -2.30 -5.50 -0.73
N THR A 406 -1.76 -4.32 -0.43
CA THR A 406 -2.57 -3.14 -0.09
C THR A 406 -3.38 -2.64 -1.28
N THR A 407 -2.79 -2.61 -2.49
CA THR A 407 -3.52 -2.23 -3.71
C THR A 407 -4.72 -3.15 -3.93
N GLY A 408 -4.52 -4.47 -3.79
CA GLY A 408 -5.59 -5.44 -3.94
C GLY A 408 -6.74 -5.23 -2.95
N TRP A 409 -6.44 -4.91 -1.69
CA TRP A 409 -7.46 -4.56 -0.68
C TRP A 409 -8.18 -3.25 -0.97
N ILE A 410 -7.49 -2.23 -1.51
CA ILE A 410 -8.13 -0.98 -1.97
C ILE A 410 -9.14 -1.30 -3.08
N LEU A 411 -8.74 -2.06 -4.10
CA LEU A 411 -9.61 -2.41 -5.22
C LEU A 411 -10.81 -3.26 -4.77
N LEU A 412 -10.58 -4.23 -3.89
CA LEU A 412 -11.67 -5.09 -3.38
C LEU A 412 -12.63 -4.29 -2.48
N SER A 413 -12.13 -3.35 -1.68
CA SER A 413 -12.95 -2.46 -0.85
C SER A 413 -13.77 -1.50 -1.71
N LEU A 414 -13.16 -0.94 -2.77
CA LEU A 414 -13.86 -0.15 -3.78
C LEU A 414 -14.97 -0.98 -4.42
N ALA A 415 -14.69 -2.21 -4.85
CA ALA A 415 -15.69 -3.10 -5.45
C ALA A 415 -16.85 -3.37 -4.48
N MET A 416 -16.56 -3.70 -3.21
CA MET A 416 -17.58 -3.95 -2.20
C MET A 416 -18.42 -2.69 -1.89
N SER A 417 -17.82 -1.50 -1.96
CA SER A 417 -18.52 -0.22 -1.73
C SER A 417 -19.52 0.14 -2.84
N GLN A 418 -19.40 -0.48 -4.03
CA GLN A 418 -20.28 -0.17 -5.15
C GLN A 418 -21.70 -0.71 -4.94
N PRO A 419 -22.71 -0.10 -5.60
CA PRO A 419 -24.09 -0.55 -5.54
C PRO A 419 -24.22 -2.00 -6.05
N MET A 420 -24.83 -2.84 -5.22
CA MET A 420 -25.22 -4.20 -5.61
C MET A 420 -26.67 -4.17 -6.07
N LEU A 421 -26.86 -3.91 -7.36
CA LEU A 421 -28.14 -4.03 -8.06
C LEU A 421 -28.75 -5.43 -7.93
#